data_AF-A0A967LFG0-F1
#
_entry.id   AF-A0A967LFG0-F1
#
_cell.length_a   1.000
_cell.length_b   1.000
_cell.length_c   1.000
_cell.angle_alpha   90.00
_cell.angle_beta   90.00
_cell.angle_gamma   90.00
#
_symmetry.space_group_name_H-M   'P 1'
#
loop_
_entity.id
_entity.type
_entity.pdbx_description
1 polymer ?
#
loop_
_entity_poly.entity_id
_entity_poly.type
_entity_poly.pdbx_seq_one_letter_code
_entity_poly.pdbx_strand_id
1 'polypeptide(L)'
;PVIDLNPDPNSLNVSMQQTLELDATRSYDPEGTDLTFEWSVDNELGADLVNPTPDTAEVTFNTPGLYTITVMATDADGEVNTTARE
;
A
#
# COMPACT_ATOMS: atom_id res chain seq x y z
N PRO A 1 13.50 -8.83 1.58
CA PRO A 1 12.59 -7.69 1.29
C PRO A 1 12.46 -6.60 2.39
N VAL A 2 12.69 -5.33 2.03
CA VAL A 2 12.50 -4.12 2.85
C VAL A 2 11.46 -3.21 2.18
N ILE A 3 10.40 -2.84 2.91
CA ILE A 3 9.33 -1.95 2.41
C ILE A 3 9.61 -0.50 2.82
N ASP A 4 9.74 0.40 1.84
CA ASP A 4 9.79 1.86 2.02
C ASP A 4 8.51 2.46 1.43
N LEU A 5 7.51 2.69 2.27
CA LEU A 5 6.17 3.16 1.89
C LEU A 5 6.05 4.67 2.11
N ASN A 6 5.81 5.41 1.02
CA ASN A 6 5.62 6.86 1.02
C ASN A 6 4.17 7.23 0.61
N PRO A 7 3.30 7.58 1.58
CA PRO A 7 1.94 8.01 1.29
C PRO A 7 1.85 9.50 0.90
N ASP A 8 0.92 9.83 -0.01
CA ASP A 8 0.49 11.20 -0.31
C ASP A 8 -1.04 11.33 -0.17
N PRO A 9 -1.55 12.12 0.80
CA PRO A 9 -0.80 12.92 1.76
C PRO A 9 -0.13 12.08 2.86
N ASN A 10 1.05 12.55 3.31
CA ASN A 10 1.81 11.95 4.41
C ASN A 10 1.04 11.91 5.75
N SER A 11 -0.02 12.69 5.87
CA SER A 11 -0.89 12.68 7.05
C SER A 11 -1.75 11.44 7.14
N LEU A 12 -1.93 10.69 6.04
CA LEU A 12 -2.93 9.61 5.89
C LEU A 12 -4.38 10.07 6.13
N ASN A 13 -4.60 11.38 6.21
CA ASN A 13 -5.92 11.97 6.37
C ASN A 13 -6.38 12.51 5.03
N VAL A 14 -7.37 11.86 4.43
CA VAL A 14 -8.01 12.30 3.18
C VAL A 14 -9.50 12.54 3.37
N SER A 15 -10.06 13.47 2.59
CA SER A 15 -11.50 13.68 2.54
C SER A 15 -12.17 12.58 1.72
N MET A 16 -13.46 12.35 1.91
CA MET A 16 -14.22 11.43 1.06
C MET A 16 -14.05 11.75 -0.42
N GLN A 17 -14.02 10.72 -1.26
CA GLN A 17 -13.83 10.83 -2.73
C GLN A 17 -12.49 11.49 -3.14
N GLN A 18 -11.55 11.64 -2.20
CA GLN A 18 -10.16 11.93 -2.54
C GLN A 18 -9.36 10.64 -2.54
N THR A 19 -8.31 10.64 -3.35
CA THR A 19 -7.38 9.53 -3.47
C THR A 19 -6.25 9.70 -2.45
N LEU A 20 -5.95 8.62 -1.74
CA LEU A 20 -4.69 8.44 -1.04
C LEU A 20 -3.75 7.66 -1.96
N GLU A 21 -2.64 8.27 -2.34
CA GLU A 21 -1.59 7.62 -3.13
C GLU A 21 -0.58 6.94 -2.22
N LEU A 22 -0.17 5.74 -2.59
CA LEU A 22 0.79 4.91 -1.85
C LEU A 22 1.89 4.47 -2.79
N ASP A 23 3.11 4.90 -2.49
CA ASP A 23 4.29 4.61 -3.29
C ASP A 23 5.25 3.71 -2.50
N ALA A 24 5.46 2.48 -2.98
CA ALA A 24 6.45 1.54 -2.45
C ALA A 24 7.65 1.35 -3.40
N THR A 25 7.84 2.18 -4.42
CA THR A 25 8.90 2.09 -5.44
C THR A 25 10.31 2.14 -4.86
N ARG A 26 10.47 2.66 -3.65
CA ARG A 26 11.75 2.74 -2.92
C ARG A 26 12.05 1.48 -2.08
N SER A 27 11.11 0.54 -2.04
CA SER A 27 11.30 -0.77 -1.43
C SER A 27 12.36 -1.56 -2.20
N TYR A 28 13.12 -2.38 -1.49
CA TYR A 28 14.21 -3.14 -2.10
C TYR A 28 14.49 -4.42 -1.34
N ASP A 29 15.09 -5.36 -2.04
CA ASP A 29 15.62 -6.57 -1.46
C ASP A 29 17.13 -6.43 -1.22
N PRO A 30 17.65 -6.60 0.01
CA PRO A 30 19.09 -6.50 0.28
C PRO A 30 19.96 -7.48 -0.52
N GLU A 31 19.39 -8.62 -0.91
CA GLU A 31 20.02 -9.65 -1.72
C GLU A 31 19.97 -9.31 -3.23
N GLY A 32 19.22 -8.26 -3.61
CA GLY A 32 19.15 -7.71 -4.96
C GLY A 32 18.15 -8.41 -5.88
N THR A 33 17.18 -9.13 -5.31
CA THR A 33 16.11 -9.79 -6.06
C THR A 33 14.92 -8.86 -6.32
N ASP A 34 14.11 -9.21 -7.33
CA ASP A 34 12.89 -8.45 -7.65
C ASP A 34 11.81 -8.67 -6.58
N LEU A 35 11.05 -7.63 -6.27
CA LEU A 35 9.94 -7.67 -5.32
C LEU A 35 8.59 -7.71 -6.06
N THR A 36 7.70 -8.58 -5.59
CA THR A 36 6.28 -8.58 -5.96
C THR A 36 5.47 -7.99 -4.81
N PHE A 37 4.50 -7.13 -5.12
CA PHE A 37 3.68 -6.46 -4.13
C PHE A 37 2.22 -6.90 -4.20
N GLU A 38 1.61 -7.06 -3.03
CA GLU A 38 0.18 -7.29 -2.86
C GLU A 38 -0.37 -6.24 -1.90
N TRP A 39 -1.44 -5.58 -2.32
CA TRP A 39 -2.08 -4.50 -1.58
C TRP A 39 -3.47 -4.93 -1.13
N SER A 40 -3.86 -4.56 0.08
CA SER A 40 -5.22 -4.74 0.59
C SER A 40 -5.64 -3.57 1.46
N VAL A 41 -6.94 -3.29 1.47
CA VAL A 41 -7.57 -2.32 2.35
C VAL A 41 -8.71 -3.02 3.09
N ASP A 42 -8.81 -2.78 4.38
CA ASP A 42 -9.98 -3.22 5.14
C ASP A 42 -11.23 -2.49 4.61
N ASN A 43 -12.10 -3.22 3.93
CA ASN A 43 -13.19 -2.64 3.14
C ASN A 43 -14.57 -2.76 3.80
N GLU A 44 -14.64 -3.00 5.12
CA GLU A 44 -15.93 -3.08 5.81
C GLU A 44 -16.73 -1.78 5.72
N LEU A 45 -16.03 -0.66 5.52
CA LEU A 45 -16.61 0.69 5.44
C LEU A 45 -16.83 1.19 4.01
N GLY A 46 -16.26 0.58 2.97
CA GLY A 46 -16.39 1.04 1.59
C GLY A 46 -15.23 1.93 1.14
N ALA A 47 -14.22 1.31 0.56
CA ALA A 47 -13.07 1.88 -0.12
C ALA A 47 -12.82 1.13 -1.43
N ASP A 48 -12.33 1.86 -2.43
CA ASP A 48 -11.89 1.32 -3.70
C ASP A 48 -10.36 1.36 -3.74
N LEU A 49 -9.73 0.22 -4.01
CA LEU A 49 -8.30 0.06 -4.16
C LEU A 49 -7.98 -0.25 -5.62
N VAL A 50 -7.06 0.52 -6.21
CA VAL A 50 -6.52 0.25 -7.55
C VAL A 50 -4.99 0.27 -7.51
N ASN A 51 -4.35 -0.48 -8.41
CA ASN A 51 -2.90 -0.62 -8.49
C ASN A 51 -2.43 -0.24 -9.90
N PRO A 52 -2.07 1.04 -10.14
CA PRO A 52 -1.60 1.49 -11.45
C PRO A 52 -0.32 0.78 -11.91
N THR A 53 0.57 0.50 -10.95
CA THR A 53 1.76 -0.34 -11.10
C THR A 53 1.81 -1.36 -9.98
N PRO A 54 2.67 -2.40 -10.04
CA PRO A 54 2.80 -3.36 -8.94
C PRO A 54 3.17 -2.69 -7.61
N ASP A 55 4.09 -1.74 -7.65
CA ASP A 55 4.69 -1.04 -6.51
C ASP A 55 3.97 0.26 -6.10
N THR A 56 2.83 0.58 -6.73
CA THR A 56 1.99 1.72 -6.33
C THR A 56 0.53 1.31 -6.14
N ALA A 57 -0.15 2.01 -5.25
CA ALA A 57 -1.57 1.83 -4.99
C ALA A 57 -2.27 3.17 -4.80
N GLU A 58 -3.53 3.23 -5.19
CA GLU A 58 -4.42 4.35 -4.98
C GLU A 58 -5.65 3.85 -4.24
N VAL A 59 -6.01 4.53 -3.16
CA VAL A 59 -7.20 4.19 -2.36
C VAL A 59 -8.16 5.37 -2.32
N THR A 60 -9.41 5.13 -2.69
CA THR A 60 -10.50 6.12 -2.59
C THR A 60 -11.50 5.67 -1.54
N PHE A 61 -11.86 6.56 -0.62
CA PHE A 61 -12.78 6.25 0.49
C PHE A 61 -14.18 6.82 0.23
N ASN A 62 -15.19 5.94 0.32
CA ASN A 62 -16.58 6.29 0.06
C ASN A 62 -17.38 6.59 1.34
N THR A 63 -16.89 6.12 2.49
CA THR A 63 -17.50 6.34 3.80
C THR A 63 -16.47 6.94 4.77
N PRO A 64 -16.86 7.84 5.68
CA PRO A 64 -15.96 8.29 6.72
C PRO A 64 -15.64 7.16 7.69
N GLY A 65 -14.36 6.99 8.02
CA GLY A 65 -13.92 6.06 9.05
C GLY A 65 -12.42 5.85 9.03
N LEU A 66 -11.97 4.88 9.82
CA LEU A 66 -10.58 4.44 9.87
C LEU A 66 -10.45 3.19 9.00
N TYR A 67 -9.43 3.17 8.17
CA TYR A 67 -9.16 2.09 7.23
C TYR A 67 -7.74 1.61 7.45
N THR A 68 -7.54 0.30 7.53
CA THR A 68 -6.20 -0.27 7.56
C THR A 68 -5.79 -0.69 6.16
N ILE A 69 -4.70 -0.12 5.66
CA ILE A 69 -4.10 -0.51 4.39
C ILE A 69 -2.87 -1.35 4.68
N THR A 70 -2.81 -2.51 4.03
CA THR A 70 -1.70 -3.45 4.15
C THR A 70 -1.01 -3.60 2.80
N VAL A 71 0.32 -3.52 2.82
CA VAL A 71 1.19 -3.87 1.69
C VAL A 71 2.07 -5.03 2.10
N MET A 72 2.14 -6.03 1.24
CA MET A 72 2.98 -7.20 1.39
C MET A 72 3.96 -7.25 0.22
N ALA A 73 5.25 -7.38 0.50
CA ALA A 73 6.29 -7.55 -0.49
C ALA A 73 6.90 -8.94 -0.36
N THR A 74 6.97 -9.65 -1.48
CA THR A 74 7.53 -11.00 -1.58
C THR A 74 8.72 -10.98 -2.54
N ASP A 75 9.85 -11.52 -2.11
CA ASP A 75 11.04 -11.63 -2.95
C ASP A 75 11.05 -12.92 -3.81
N ALA A 76 12.06 -13.10 -4.65
CA ALA A 76 12.15 -14.25 -5.54
C ALA A 76 12.46 -15.59 -4.82
N ASP A 77 13.01 -15.53 -3.61
CA ASP A 77 13.31 -16.68 -2.76
C ASP A 77 12.11 -17.07 -1.86
N GLY A 78 11.05 -16.25 -1.88
CA GLY A 78 9.80 -16.45 -1.17
C GLY A 78 9.77 -15.86 0.24
N GLU A 79 10.75 -15.02 0.61
CA GLU A 79 10.69 -14.25 1.85
C GLU A 79 9.64 -13.15 1.71
N VAL A 80 8.91 -12.89 2.79
CA VAL A 80 7.78 -11.97 2.81
C VAL A 80 7.98 -10.93 3.88
N ASN A 81 7.71 -9.68 3.55
CA ASN A 81 7.58 -8.60 4.52
C ASN A 81 6.21 -7.91 4.37
N THR A 82 5.64 -7.45 5.47
CA THR A 82 4.31 -6.84 5.48
C THR A 82 4.34 -5.56 6.30
N THR A 83 3.71 -4.50 5.78
CA THR A 83 3.52 -3.23 6.48
C THR A 83 2.05 -2.84 6.44
N ALA A 84 1.51 -2.41 7.57
CA ALA A 84 0.15 -1.88 7.67
C ALA A 84 0.16 -0.42 8.16
N ARG A 85 -0.78 0.38 7.67
CA ARG A 85 -1.01 1.79 8.06
C ARG A 85 -2.49 2.07 8.23
N GLU A 86 -2.79 2.98 9.16
CA GLU A 86 -4.14 3.48 9.51
C GLU A 86 -4.25 4.98 9.20
#